data_AF-A0A960XXN8-F1
#
_entry.id   AF-A0A960XXN8-F1
#
_cell.length_a   1.000
_cell.length_b   1.000
_cell.length_c   1.000
_cell.angle_alpha   90.00
_cell.angle_beta   90.00
_cell.angle_gamma   90.00
#
_symmetry.space_group_name_H-M   'P 1'
#
loop_
_entity.id
_entity.type
_entity.pdbx_description
1 polymer ?
#
loop_
_entity_poly.entity_id
_entity_poly.type
_entity_poly.pdbx_seq_one_letter_code
_entity_poly.pdbx_strand_id
1 'polypeptide(L)'
;IGDLFLSVQAEYSKSLGLESEEWILGQGTIYPDTIESGGTKSSHTIKTHHNRVEAIAKMIEQGRIIEPLAELYKDEVRQLGRLLGLPEHLVDRHPFPGPGLAVRCLCTPGDPENHEGYENHSVDLRTLLESSGSIQGLLDDSGIQGQLLPVLSVGVQGDKRTYAHPVALFLPSGHSADSQYDELLELATMIPNRLQKANRVVLSHQTTSTYYLKPGQDLNRKRIEALQEADAIVKEFLEENGLYQKIWQFPVVLLPVYRSSDAQKRECIVLRPVDSRDAMTASPYMMPAGLLSQLIERIMVTGSFSDVLLDLTSKPPGTIEWE
;
A
#
# COMPACT_ATOMS: atom_id res chain seq x y z
N ILE A 1 -11.72 10.84 7.49
CA ILE A 1 -10.97 11.71 6.56
C ILE A 1 -11.88 12.34 5.52
N GLY A 2 -12.57 11.57 4.68
CA GLY A 2 -13.43 12.12 3.62
C GLY A 2 -14.52 13.09 4.09
N ASP A 3 -15.20 12.78 5.19
CA ASP A 3 -16.26 13.66 5.71
C ASP A 3 -15.72 14.98 6.27
N LEU A 4 -14.54 14.95 6.92
CA LEU A 4 -13.86 16.15 7.40
C LEU A 4 -13.37 17.02 6.23
N PHE A 5 -12.87 16.42 5.16
CA PHE A 5 -12.49 17.16 3.95
C PHE A 5 -13.69 17.94 3.40
N LEU A 6 -14.86 17.30 3.30
CA LEU A 6 -16.07 17.95 2.82
C LEU A 6 -16.57 19.04 3.77
N SER A 7 -16.54 18.82 5.09
CA SER A 7 -16.98 19.84 6.04
C SER A 7 -16.10 21.09 5.97
N VAL A 8 -14.78 20.90 5.89
CA VAL A 8 -13.81 22.01 5.75
C VAL A 8 -13.99 22.70 4.40
N GLN A 9 -14.13 21.95 3.30
CA GLN A 9 -14.35 22.53 1.97
C GLN A 9 -15.63 23.38 1.92
N ALA A 10 -16.72 22.92 2.55
CA ALA A 10 -17.97 23.66 2.63
C ALA A 10 -17.82 24.94 3.48
N GLU A 11 -17.15 24.84 4.63
CA GLU A 11 -16.85 25.99 5.50
C GLU A 11 -16.05 27.07 4.76
N TYR A 12 -14.97 26.68 4.05
CA TYR A 12 -14.16 27.62 3.28
C TYR A 12 -14.92 28.20 2.09
N SER A 13 -15.69 27.40 1.37
CA SER A 13 -16.51 27.89 0.25
C SER A 13 -17.50 28.96 0.72
N LYS A 14 -18.13 28.75 1.88
CA LYS A 14 -18.98 29.74 2.53
C LYS A 14 -18.24 31.01 2.91
N SER A 15 -17.06 30.89 3.51
CA SER A 15 -16.24 32.05 3.91
C SER A 15 -15.83 32.93 2.73
N LEU A 16 -15.71 32.34 1.54
CA LEU A 16 -15.37 33.02 0.30
C LEU A 16 -16.59 33.53 -0.49
N GLY A 17 -17.82 33.28 0.00
CA GLY A 17 -19.06 33.66 -0.68
C GLY A 17 -19.36 32.83 -1.93
N LEU A 18 -18.80 31.62 -2.04
CA LEU A 18 -18.95 30.72 -3.20
C LEU A 18 -20.17 29.79 -3.09
N GLU A 19 -21.18 30.17 -2.30
CA GLU A 19 -22.41 29.36 -2.11
C GLU A 19 -23.48 29.60 -3.19
N SER A 20 -23.36 30.69 -3.95
CA SER A 20 -24.33 31.06 -5.00
C SER A 20 -24.31 30.07 -6.17
N GLU A 21 -25.41 30.01 -6.92
CA GLU A 21 -25.52 29.21 -8.14
C GLU A 21 -24.65 29.74 -9.30
N GLU A 22 -23.95 30.86 -9.09
CA GLU A 22 -23.02 31.44 -10.07
C GLU A 22 -21.68 30.68 -10.14
N TRP A 23 -21.41 29.82 -9.15
CA TRP A 23 -20.16 29.07 -9.06
C TRP A 23 -20.38 27.58 -9.35
N ILE A 24 -19.43 27.01 -10.09
CA ILE A 24 -19.40 25.61 -10.48
C ILE A 24 -18.12 24.97 -9.93
N LEU A 25 -18.23 23.75 -9.42
CA LEU A 25 -17.09 22.95 -8.98
C LEU A 25 -16.53 22.14 -10.16
N GLY A 26 -15.28 22.38 -10.52
CA GLY A 26 -14.55 21.54 -11.47
C GLY A 26 -13.85 20.38 -10.75
N GLN A 27 -14.07 19.13 -11.20
CA GLN A 27 -13.37 17.97 -10.69
C GLN A 27 -12.54 17.30 -11.79
N GLY A 28 -11.36 16.82 -11.42
CA GLY A 28 -10.45 16.09 -12.31
C GLY A 28 -10.77 14.60 -12.44
N THR A 29 -12.03 14.20 -12.25
CA THR A 29 -12.50 12.81 -12.37
C THR A 29 -12.20 12.29 -13.77
N ILE A 30 -11.63 11.09 -13.86
CA ILE A 30 -11.27 10.45 -15.14
C ILE A 30 -12.15 9.23 -15.43
N TYR A 31 -12.11 8.73 -16.67
CA TYR A 31 -12.99 7.63 -17.09
C TYR A 31 -12.94 6.39 -16.17
N PRO A 32 -11.77 5.87 -15.73
CA PRO A 32 -11.70 4.78 -14.76
C PRO A 32 -12.50 5.02 -13.46
N ASP A 33 -12.51 6.24 -12.93
CA ASP A 33 -13.20 6.57 -11.68
C ASP A 33 -14.73 6.50 -11.84
N THR A 34 -15.24 6.78 -13.04
CA THR A 34 -16.68 6.70 -13.37
C THR A 34 -17.19 5.26 -13.40
N ILE A 35 -16.34 4.30 -13.84
CA ILE A 35 -16.66 2.87 -13.83
C ILE A 35 -16.69 2.33 -12.40
N GLU A 36 -15.70 2.70 -11.57
CA GLU A 36 -15.63 2.26 -10.18
C GLU A 36 -16.77 2.81 -9.32
N SER A 37 -17.18 4.06 -9.57
CA SER A 37 -18.31 4.69 -8.90
C SER A 37 -19.67 4.21 -9.43
N GLY A 38 -19.75 3.77 -10.70
CA GLY A 38 -20.96 3.32 -11.38
C GLY A 38 -21.48 1.93 -11.01
N GLY A 39 -20.72 1.13 -10.24
CA GLY A 39 -21.17 -0.08 -9.53
C GLY A 39 -22.06 -1.07 -10.32
N THR A 40 -21.46 -2.17 -10.76
CA THR A 40 -22.16 -3.44 -11.02
C THR A 40 -23.16 -3.78 -9.90
N LYS A 41 -24.37 -4.23 -10.26
CA LYS A 41 -25.55 -4.54 -9.42
C LYS A 41 -25.34 -5.43 -8.16
N SER A 42 -24.12 -5.87 -7.86
CA SER A 42 -23.78 -6.78 -6.76
C SER A 42 -22.96 -6.15 -5.63
N SER A 43 -22.55 -4.87 -5.72
CA SER A 43 -21.77 -4.21 -4.65
C SER A 43 -22.64 -3.48 -3.60
N HIS A 44 -23.93 -3.83 -3.48
CA HIS A 44 -24.91 -3.12 -2.64
C HIS A 44 -24.72 -3.29 -1.12
N THR A 45 -23.83 -4.15 -0.64
CA THR A 45 -23.79 -4.54 0.78
C THR A 45 -22.71 -3.91 1.65
N ILE A 46 -21.89 -2.98 1.14
CA ILE A 46 -20.93 -2.23 1.99
C ILE A 46 -20.81 -0.78 1.53
N LYS A 47 -21.86 0.03 1.70
CA LYS A 47 -21.76 1.50 1.68
C LYS A 47 -22.78 2.11 2.63
N THR A 48 -22.37 2.49 3.84
CA THR A 48 -23.13 3.35 4.78
C THR A 48 -23.28 4.80 4.29
N HIS A 49 -23.19 5.06 2.99
CA HIS A 49 -23.16 6.39 2.39
C HIS A 49 -24.24 6.59 1.32
N HIS A 50 -25.50 6.25 1.62
CA HIS A 50 -26.61 6.53 0.71
C HIS A 50 -26.81 8.05 0.49
N ASN A 51 -26.62 8.89 1.52
CA ASN A 51 -26.89 10.33 1.42
C ASN A 51 -25.82 11.12 0.64
N ARG A 52 -24.56 10.67 0.63
CA ARG A 52 -23.42 11.44 0.10
C ARG A 52 -23.30 11.33 -1.42
N VAL A 53 -23.51 10.14 -1.96
CA VAL A 53 -23.55 9.91 -3.41
C VAL A 53 -24.76 10.62 -4.01
N GLU A 54 -25.90 10.63 -3.32
CA GLU A 54 -27.09 11.36 -3.75
C GLU A 54 -26.91 12.88 -3.75
N ALA A 55 -26.18 13.46 -2.80
CA ALA A 55 -25.91 14.90 -2.76
C ALA A 55 -25.01 15.36 -3.93
N ILE A 56 -23.96 14.59 -4.22
CA ILE A 56 -23.06 14.86 -5.36
C ILE A 56 -23.81 14.66 -6.67
N ALA A 57 -24.58 13.57 -6.80
CA ALA A 57 -25.40 13.31 -7.99
C ALA A 57 -26.40 14.45 -8.25
N LYS A 58 -27.08 14.95 -7.21
CA LYS A 58 -27.97 16.12 -7.32
C LYS A 58 -27.22 17.38 -7.75
N MET A 59 -26.00 17.61 -7.26
CA MET A 59 -25.19 18.75 -7.69
C MET A 59 -24.76 18.63 -9.16
N ILE A 60 -24.45 17.42 -9.64
CA ILE A 60 -24.17 17.15 -11.06
C ILE A 60 -25.43 17.42 -11.90
N GLU A 61 -26.59 16.89 -11.51
CA GLU A 61 -27.87 17.12 -12.20
C GLU A 61 -28.27 18.60 -12.24
N GLN A 62 -27.92 19.35 -11.19
CA GLN A 62 -28.13 20.80 -11.11
C GLN A 62 -27.09 21.63 -11.89
N GLY A 63 -26.13 20.99 -12.57
CA GLY A 63 -25.08 21.68 -13.32
C GLY A 63 -24.04 22.38 -12.44
N ARG A 64 -23.97 22.04 -11.15
CA ARG A 64 -23.06 22.66 -10.17
C ARG A 64 -21.70 21.97 -10.08
N ILE A 65 -21.54 20.82 -10.72
CA ILE A 65 -20.28 20.10 -10.87
C ILE A 65 -20.04 19.85 -12.36
N ILE A 66 -18.81 20.09 -12.81
CA ILE A 66 -18.33 19.67 -14.13
C ILE A 66 -17.10 18.76 -13.97
N GLU A 67 -17.03 17.74 -14.82
CA GLU A 67 -15.94 16.75 -14.84
C GLU A 67 -15.31 16.71 -16.24
N PRO A 68 -14.44 17.68 -16.59
CA PRO A 68 -13.98 17.85 -17.98
C PRO A 68 -13.14 16.69 -18.51
N LEU A 69 -12.63 15.83 -17.62
CA LEU A 69 -11.75 14.71 -17.94
C LEU A 69 -12.46 13.35 -17.88
N ALA A 70 -13.79 13.34 -17.64
CA ALA A 70 -14.54 12.11 -17.37
C ALA A 70 -14.54 11.10 -18.53
N GLU A 71 -14.24 11.54 -19.76
CA GLU A 71 -14.17 10.70 -20.95
C GLU A 71 -12.74 10.25 -21.29
N LEU A 72 -11.73 10.67 -20.51
CA LEU A 72 -10.32 10.42 -20.81
C LEU A 72 -9.72 9.33 -19.91
N TYR A 73 -8.85 8.52 -20.50
CA TYR A 73 -7.96 7.61 -19.79
C TYR A 73 -6.73 8.33 -19.23
N LYS A 74 -6.02 7.67 -18.31
CA LYS A 74 -4.90 8.28 -17.56
C LYS A 74 -3.73 8.72 -18.46
N ASP A 75 -3.43 7.96 -19.50
CA ASP A 75 -2.42 8.29 -20.51
C ASP A 75 -2.85 9.50 -21.36
N GLU A 76 -4.12 9.60 -21.73
CA GLU A 76 -4.69 10.75 -22.45
C GLU A 76 -4.66 12.03 -21.60
N VAL A 77 -4.99 11.94 -20.31
CA VAL A 77 -4.89 13.08 -19.37
C VAL A 77 -3.45 13.56 -19.24
N ARG A 78 -2.47 12.64 -19.24
CA ARG A 78 -1.05 13.01 -19.24
C ARG A 78 -0.65 13.71 -20.53
N GLN A 79 -1.09 13.22 -21.69
CA GLN A 79 -0.84 13.87 -22.97
C GLN A 79 -1.47 15.27 -23.02
N LEU A 80 -2.70 15.43 -22.54
CA LEU A 80 -3.37 16.72 -22.42
C LEU A 80 -2.59 17.68 -21.53
N GLY A 81 -2.09 17.22 -20.38
CA GLY A 81 -1.23 18.03 -19.51
C GLY A 81 0.01 18.56 -20.21
N ARG A 82 0.67 17.73 -21.03
CA ARG A 82 1.83 18.14 -21.84
C ARG A 82 1.43 19.17 -22.91
N LEU A 83 0.30 18.98 -23.59
CA LEU A 83 -0.23 19.93 -24.57
C LEU A 83 -0.56 21.29 -23.96
N LEU A 84 -1.00 21.32 -22.70
CA LEU A 84 -1.25 22.53 -21.91
C LEU A 84 0.05 23.18 -21.39
N GLY A 85 1.22 22.59 -21.63
CA GLY A 85 2.51 23.10 -21.18
C GLY A 85 2.81 22.84 -19.71
N LEU A 86 2.14 21.87 -19.06
CA LEU A 86 2.48 21.48 -17.70
C LEU A 86 3.86 20.83 -17.63
N PRO A 87 4.66 21.10 -16.58
CA PRO A 87 5.95 20.46 -16.37
C PRO A 87 5.84 18.92 -16.33
N GLU A 88 6.76 18.24 -17.00
CA GLU A 88 6.79 16.78 -17.10
C GLU A 88 6.78 16.10 -15.72
N HIS A 89 7.57 16.62 -14.78
CA HIS A 89 7.62 16.09 -13.41
C HIS A 89 6.30 16.21 -12.63
N LEU A 90 5.36 17.06 -13.04
CA LEU A 90 4.01 17.15 -12.44
C LEU A 90 3.05 16.16 -13.09
N VAL A 91 3.12 16.04 -14.41
CA VAL A 91 2.26 15.16 -15.22
C VAL A 91 2.55 13.68 -14.93
N ASP A 92 3.82 13.36 -14.72
CA ASP A 92 4.26 11.99 -14.55
C ASP A 92 4.39 11.55 -13.08
N ARG A 93 3.81 12.31 -12.15
CA ARG A 93 3.77 11.92 -10.74
C ARG A 93 3.07 10.57 -10.57
N HIS A 94 3.59 9.78 -9.63
CA HIS A 94 2.89 8.61 -9.12
C HIS A 94 1.54 9.01 -8.53
N PRO A 95 0.50 8.17 -8.67
CA PRO A 95 -0.76 8.40 -7.98
C PRO A 95 -0.54 8.41 -6.47
N PHE A 96 -1.28 9.27 -5.77
CA PHE A 96 -1.26 9.39 -4.33
C PHE A 96 -2.70 9.31 -3.80
N PRO A 97 -2.99 8.43 -2.82
CA PRO A 97 -4.36 8.18 -2.37
C PRO A 97 -4.93 9.41 -1.66
N GLY A 98 -6.25 9.62 -1.75
CA GLY A 98 -6.93 10.73 -1.08
C GLY A 98 -6.72 10.79 0.44
N PRO A 99 -6.81 9.65 1.18
CA PRO A 99 -6.41 9.58 2.58
C PRO A 99 -4.91 9.78 2.86
N GLY A 100 -4.07 9.80 1.83
CA GLY A 100 -2.63 10.02 1.91
C GLY A 100 -1.92 8.97 2.75
N LEU A 101 -1.03 9.42 3.63
CA LEU A 101 -0.24 8.54 4.49
C LEU A 101 -1.07 7.80 5.55
N ALA A 102 -2.33 8.17 5.77
CA ALA A 102 -3.19 7.48 6.73
C ALA A 102 -3.44 6.02 6.35
N VAL A 103 -3.43 5.69 5.06
CA VAL A 103 -3.59 4.32 4.53
C VAL A 103 -2.26 3.59 4.32
N ARG A 104 -1.18 4.21 4.80
CA ARG A 104 0.20 3.71 4.73
C ARG A 104 0.84 3.63 6.11
N CYS A 105 0.11 3.95 7.17
CA CYS A 105 0.60 3.93 8.54
C CYS A 105 -0.30 2.99 9.34
N LEU A 106 0.09 1.72 9.39
CA LEU A 106 -0.72 0.70 10.06
C LEU A 106 -0.78 1.03 11.55
N CYS A 107 -1.98 0.88 12.09
CA CYS A 107 -2.30 1.16 13.48
C CYS A 107 -2.60 -0.13 14.24
N THR A 108 -2.47 -0.10 15.56
CA THR A 108 -2.77 -1.23 16.45
C THR A 108 -3.62 -0.77 17.62
N PRO A 109 -4.57 -1.60 18.09
CA PRO A 109 -5.32 -1.32 19.31
C PRO A 109 -4.39 -1.21 20.52
N GLY A 110 -4.84 -0.50 21.56
CA GLY A 110 -4.11 -0.39 22.82
C GLY A 110 -3.95 -1.72 23.56
N ASP A 111 -4.92 -2.62 23.37
CA ASP A 111 -5.08 -3.91 24.03
C ASP A 111 -5.22 -5.06 23.00
N PRO A 112 -4.22 -5.29 22.12
CA PRO A 112 -4.33 -6.22 20.99
C PRO A 112 -4.75 -7.64 21.39
N GLU A 113 -4.44 -8.09 22.59
CA GLU A 113 -4.87 -9.38 23.13
C GLU A 113 -6.41 -9.56 23.18
N ASN A 114 -7.17 -8.46 23.18
CA ASN A 114 -8.64 -8.48 23.18
C ASN A 114 -9.24 -8.41 21.77
N HIS A 115 -8.41 -8.33 20.73
CA HIS A 115 -8.86 -8.22 19.33
C HIS A 115 -8.46 -9.45 18.55
N GLU A 116 -9.39 -10.00 17.77
CA GLU A 116 -9.12 -11.15 16.91
C GLU A 116 -8.05 -10.82 15.86
N GLY A 117 -7.12 -11.74 15.63
CA GLY A 117 -6.07 -11.59 14.61
C GLY A 117 -4.86 -10.78 15.05
N TYR A 118 -4.73 -10.42 16.34
CA TYR A 118 -3.47 -9.86 16.86
C TYR A 118 -2.78 -10.88 17.78
N GLU A 119 -1.55 -11.22 17.43
CA GLU A 119 -0.65 -12.01 18.26
C GLU A 119 0.49 -11.10 18.78
N ASN A 120 1.19 -11.50 19.84
CA ASN A 120 2.26 -10.67 20.40
C ASN A 120 3.56 -10.74 19.60
N HIS A 121 3.77 -11.84 18.86
CA HIS A 121 4.99 -12.08 18.11
C HIS A 121 4.72 -12.85 16.83
N SER A 122 5.70 -12.84 15.92
CA SER A 122 5.62 -13.60 14.69
C SER A 122 5.63 -15.11 14.96
N VAL A 123 5.01 -15.86 14.05
CA VAL A 123 4.95 -17.32 14.10
C VAL A 123 5.79 -17.88 12.95
N ASP A 124 6.63 -18.87 13.24
CA ASP A 124 7.35 -19.59 12.17
C ASP A 124 6.34 -20.22 11.21
N LEU A 125 6.44 -19.83 9.94
CA LEU A 125 5.53 -20.25 8.88
C LEU A 125 5.45 -21.78 8.79
N ARG A 126 6.56 -22.49 9.03
CA ARG A 126 6.62 -23.95 8.95
C ARG A 126 5.68 -24.65 9.95
N THR A 127 5.34 -24.00 11.06
CA THR A 127 4.40 -24.54 12.05
C THR A 127 2.94 -24.47 11.59
N LEU A 128 2.67 -23.65 10.57
CA LEU A 128 1.34 -23.45 9.98
C LEU A 128 1.14 -24.23 8.67
N LEU A 129 2.20 -24.86 8.15
CA LEU A 129 2.19 -25.61 6.91
C LEU A 129 2.07 -27.12 7.16
N GLU A 130 1.44 -27.81 6.22
CA GLU A 130 1.47 -29.26 6.17
C GLU A 130 2.88 -29.74 5.82
N SER A 131 3.41 -30.72 6.55
CA SER A 131 4.81 -31.16 6.45
C SER A 131 5.23 -31.69 5.07
N SER A 132 4.27 -32.15 4.24
CA SER A 132 4.50 -32.58 2.85
C SER A 132 3.83 -31.66 1.83
N GLY A 133 3.45 -30.44 2.24
CA GLY A 133 2.86 -29.44 1.36
C GLY A 133 3.90 -28.82 0.44
N SER A 134 3.52 -28.51 -0.79
CA SER A 134 4.42 -27.87 -1.78
C SER A 134 5.02 -26.53 -1.33
N ILE A 135 4.37 -25.77 -0.45
CA ILE A 135 4.98 -24.56 0.14
C ILE A 135 6.18 -24.96 1.02
N GLN A 136 6.01 -25.97 1.88
CA GLN A 136 7.08 -26.47 2.74
C GLN A 136 8.25 -27.01 1.89
N GLY A 137 7.94 -27.80 0.85
CA GLY A 137 8.94 -28.29 -0.09
C GLY A 137 9.75 -27.16 -0.75
N LEU A 138 9.07 -26.12 -1.26
CA LEU A 138 9.74 -24.98 -1.88
C LEU A 138 10.62 -24.19 -0.89
N LEU A 139 10.17 -24.00 0.36
CA LEU A 139 10.98 -23.39 1.41
C LEU A 139 12.22 -24.22 1.76
N ASP A 140 12.11 -25.56 1.75
CA ASP A 140 13.22 -26.46 2.04
C ASP A 140 14.24 -26.50 0.89
N ASP A 141 13.77 -26.60 -0.35
CA ASP A 141 14.62 -26.66 -1.55
C ASP A 141 15.37 -25.34 -1.78
N SER A 142 14.71 -24.20 -1.54
CA SER A 142 15.30 -22.86 -1.70
C SER A 142 16.10 -22.38 -0.49
N GLY A 143 15.98 -23.05 0.67
CA GLY A 143 16.56 -22.60 1.93
C GLY A 143 15.91 -21.34 2.52
N ILE A 144 14.78 -20.89 1.97
CA ILE A 144 14.05 -19.70 2.41
C ILE A 144 13.35 -20.00 3.74
N GLN A 145 13.41 -19.04 4.67
CA GLN A 145 12.69 -19.08 5.94
C GLN A 145 11.51 -18.11 5.91
N GLY A 146 10.47 -18.40 6.70
CA GLY A 146 9.24 -17.60 6.73
C GLY A 146 8.73 -17.33 8.14
N GLN A 147 8.21 -16.13 8.37
CA GLN A 147 7.59 -15.70 9.62
C GLN A 147 6.24 -15.02 9.31
N LEU A 148 5.14 -15.52 9.86
CA LEU A 148 3.86 -14.83 9.85
C LEU A 148 3.94 -13.62 10.79
N LEU A 149 3.80 -12.40 10.27
CA LEU A 149 3.93 -11.18 11.06
C LEU A 149 2.69 -10.93 11.92
N PRO A 150 2.86 -10.43 13.17
CA PRO A 150 1.75 -10.24 14.11
C PRO A 150 0.91 -8.98 13.86
N VAL A 151 0.74 -8.58 12.60
CA VAL A 151 -0.04 -7.40 12.20
C VAL A 151 -0.97 -7.77 11.06
N LEU A 152 -2.12 -7.09 10.97
CA LEU A 152 -3.07 -7.26 9.89
C LEU A 152 -2.80 -6.23 8.79
N SER A 153 -2.97 -6.65 7.54
CA SER A 153 -2.97 -5.75 6.39
C SER A 153 -4.22 -6.00 5.56
N VAL A 154 -4.61 -5.04 4.72
CA VAL A 154 -5.74 -5.23 3.80
C VAL A 154 -5.34 -6.06 2.58
N GLY A 155 -6.27 -6.92 2.14
CA GLY A 155 -6.23 -7.67 0.88
C GLY A 155 -7.62 -7.74 0.23
N VAL A 156 -7.71 -8.40 -0.93
CA VAL A 156 -8.95 -8.61 -1.69
C VAL A 156 -9.07 -10.07 -2.08
N GLN A 157 -10.20 -10.68 -1.76
CA GLN A 157 -10.60 -12.00 -2.21
C GLN A 157 -11.99 -11.94 -2.83
N GLY A 158 -12.08 -12.23 -4.13
CA GLY A 158 -13.29 -11.93 -4.91
C GLY A 158 -13.60 -10.43 -4.86
N ASP A 159 -14.84 -10.08 -4.51
CA ASP A 159 -15.31 -8.69 -4.44
C ASP A 159 -15.24 -8.09 -3.02
N LYS A 160 -14.61 -8.77 -2.05
CA LYS A 160 -14.59 -8.36 -0.64
C LYS A 160 -13.19 -8.01 -0.17
N ARG A 161 -13.11 -6.95 0.65
CA ARG A 161 -11.93 -6.65 1.45
C ARG A 161 -11.78 -7.69 2.56
N THR A 162 -10.54 -8.11 2.79
CA THR A 162 -10.16 -9.05 3.84
C THR A 162 -8.97 -8.47 4.62
N TYR A 163 -8.83 -8.85 5.88
CA TYR A 163 -7.68 -8.50 6.70
C TYR A 163 -7.02 -9.79 7.17
N ALA A 164 -5.73 -9.92 6.87
CA ALA A 164 -4.94 -11.08 7.22
C ALA A 164 -3.47 -10.67 7.39
N HIS A 165 -2.64 -11.63 7.78
CA HIS A 165 -1.25 -11.37 8.14
C HIS A 165 -0.32 -11.36 6.92
N PRO A 166 0.66 -10.45 6.86
CA PRO A 166 1.79 -10.60 5.97
C PRO A 166 2.72 -11.72 6.44
N VAL A 167 3.37 -12.40 5.50
CA VAL A 167 4.48 -13.32 5.77
C VAL A 167 5.78 -12.68 5.35
N ALA A 168 6.72 -12.53 6.29
CA ALA A 168 8.09 -12.13 5.99
C ALA A 168 8.93 -13.35 5.60
N LEU A 169 9.62 -13.27 4.47
CA LEU A 169 10.58 -14.24 3.98
C LEU A 169 12.01 -13.75 4.21
N PHE A 170 12.91 -14.70 4.41
CA PHE A 170 14.34 -14.46 4.64
C PHE A 170 15.14 -15.39 3.74
N LEU A 171 16.05 -14.81 2.96
CA LEU A 171 16.93 -15.56 2.09
C LEU A 171 18.05 -16.24 2.90
N PRO A 172 18.54 -17.40 2.44
CA PRO A 172 19.74 -18.01 3.01
C PRO A 172 20.96 -17.12 2.83
N SER A 173 21.92 -17.23 3.75
CA SER A 173 23.16 -16.46 3.71
C SER A 173 23.88 -16.58 2.35
N GLY A 174 24.37 -15.45 1.83
CA GLY A 174 25.09 -15.39 0.55
C GLY A 174 24.19 -15.32 -0.69
N HIS A 175 22.88 -15.33 -0.53
CA HIS A 175 21.93 -15.16 -1.64
C HIS A 175 21.39 -13.73 -1.69
N SER A 176 20.95 -13.32 -2.88
CA SER A 176 20.32 -12.02 -3.14
C SER A 176 18.94 -12.22 -3.72
N ALA A 177 18.11 -11.16 -3.73
CA ALA A 177 16.76 -11.24 -4.29
C ALA A 177 16.78 -11.70 -5.75
N ASP A 178 17.70 -11.17 -6.57
CA ASP A 178 17.85 -11.51 -7.98
C ASP A 178 18.14 -13.01 -8.22
N SER A 179 18.80 -13.68 -7.27
CA SER A 179 19.11 -15.11 -7.41
C SER A 179 17.93 -16.05 -7.12
N GLN A 180 16.85 -15.55 -6.50
CA GLN A 180 15.73 -16.38 -6.06
C GLN A 180 14.36 -15.71 -6.32
N TYR A 181 14.26 -14.78 -7.27
CA TYR A 181 13.00 -14.09 -7.53
C TYR A 181 11.90 -15.04 -8.01
N ASP A 182 12.26 -16.07 -8.78
CA ASP A 182 11.29 -17.05 -9.25
C ASP A 182 10.64 -17.79 -8.07
N GLU A 183 11.43 -18.31 -7.13
CA GLU A 183 10.93 -18.99 -5.93
C GLU A 183 10.18 -18.02 -5.01
N LEU A 184 10.68 -16.80 -4.85
CA LEU A 184 10.04 -15.76 -4.03
C LEU A 184 8.65 -15.37 -4.58
N LEU A 185 8.51 -15.21 -5.89
CA LEU A 185 7.24 -14.88 -6.54
C LEU A 185 6.27 -16.06 -6.53
N GLU A 186 6.78 -17.28 -6.68
CA GLU A 186 6.00 -18.49 -6.52
C GLU A 186 5.45 -18.61 -5.09
N LEU A 187 6.29 -18.42 -4.06
CA LEU A 187 5.86 -18.35 -2.65
C LEU A 187 4.86 -17.21 -2.41
N ALA A 188 5.11 -16.02 -2.98
CA ALA A 188 4.22 -14.86 -2.88
C ALA A 188 2.83 -15.11 -3.49
N THR A 189 2.75 -16.03 -4.44
CA THR A 189 1.49 -16.49 -5.04
C THR A 189 0.86 -17.63 -4.22
N MET A 190 1.64 -18.63 -3.81
CA MET A 190 1.13 -19.83 -3.15
C MET A 190 0.64 -19.56 -1.73
N ILE A 191 1.39 -18.77 -0.95
CA ILE A 191 1.12 -18.56 0.47
C ILE A 191 -0.27 -17.94 0.68
N PRO A 192 -0.60 -16.77 0.10
CA PRO A 192 -1.93 -16.17 0.32
C PRO A 192 -3.09 -16.99 -0.25
N ASN A 193 -2.85 -17.79 -1.29
CA ASN A 193 -3.88 -18.61 -1.92
C ASN A 193 -4.21 -19.89 -1.13
N ARG A 194 -3.32 -20.34 -0.24
CA ARG A 194 -3.45 -21.62 0.46
C ARG A 194 -3.47 -21.50 1.98
N LEU A 195 -2.89 -20.43 2.52
CA LEU A 195 -2.93 -20.11 3.93
C LEU A 195 -3.94 -18.98 4.16
N GLN A 196 -5.14 -19.31 4.65
CA GLN A 196 -6.21 -18.31 4.87
C GLN A 196 -5.80 -17.18 5.82
N LYS A 197 -4.85 -17.44 6.73
CA LYS A 197 -4.30 -16.44 7.65
C LYS A 197 -3.37 -15.43 6.98
N ALA A 198 -2.98 -15.63 5.72
CA ALA A 198 -2.03 -14.76 5.04
C ALA A 198 -2.64 -14.09 3.80
N ASN A 199 -2.31 -12.82 3.58
CA ASN A 199 -2.71 -12.09 2.37
C ASN A 199 -1.57 -11.41 1.64
N ARG A 200 -0.38 -11.34 2.26
CA ARG A 200 0.81 -10.71 1.68
C ARG A 200 2.06 -11.51 1.97
N VAL A 201 3.05 -11.33 1.11
CA VAL A 201 4.40 -11.86 1.27
C VAL A 201 5.39 -10.73 1.07
N VAL A 202 6.27 -10.55 2.04
CA VAL A 202 7.32 -9.53 2.03
C VAL A 202 8.69 -10.17 2.23
N LEU A 203 9.74 -9.55 1.74
CA LEU A 203 11.12 -10.01 1.84
C LEU A 203 11.90 -9.09 2.79
N SER A 204 12.57 -9.66 3.79
CA SER A 204 13.58 -8.94 4.59
C SER A 204 14.97 -9.15 4.01
N HIS A 205 15.81 -8.11 4.02
CA HIS A 205 17.22 -8.21 3.64
C HIS A 205 18.13 -8.60 4.82
N GLN A 206 17.57 -8.71 6.02
CA GLN A 206 18.27 -9.14 7.22
C GLN A 206 18.10 -10.65 7.44
N THR A 207 18.86 -11.22 8.36
CA THR A 207 18.70 -12.62 8.76
C THR A 207 17.34 -12.86 9.42
N THR A 208 16.92 -14.11 9.56
CA THR A 208 15.65 -14.44 10.23
C THR A 208 15.65 -13.96 11.69
N SER A 209 14.53 -13.37 12.09
CA SER A 209 14.29 -12.89 13.45
C SER A 209 12.82 -13.04 13.81
N THR A 210 12.53 -13.17 15.10
CA THR A 210 11.18 -12.95 15.63
C THR A 210 10.84 -11.47 15.51
N TYR A 211 9.60 -11.16 15.14
CA TYR A 211 9.03 -9.82 15.20
C TYR A 211 8.04 -9.74 16.34
N TYR A 212 7.97 -8.61 17.00
CA TYR A 212 6.98 -8.33 18.04
C TYR A 212 6.03 -7.24 17.59
N LEU A 213 4.76 -7.39 17.95
CA LEU A 213 3.76 -6.35 17.78
C LEU A 213 4.05 -5.17 18.72
N LYS A 214 3.84 -3.96 18.22
CA LYS A 214 3.87 -2.73 19.01
C LYS A 214 2.41 -2.31 19.28
N PRO A 215 1.89 -2.46 20.51
CA PRO A 215 0.51 -2.12 20.83
C PRO A 215 0.27 -0.60 20.85
N GLY A 216 -0.99 -0.18 20.72
CA GLY A 216 -1.45 1.20 20.92
C GLY A 216 -0.87 2.21 19.94
N GLN A 217 -0.61 1.80 18.71
CA GLN A 217 -0.09 2.68 17.67
C GLN A 217 -1.24 3.30 16.88
N ASP A 218 -1.28 4.63 16.81
CA ASP A 218 -2.32 5.40 16.10
C ASP A 218 -1.72 6.31 15.03
N LEU A 219 -2.55 7.08 14.33
CA LEU A 219 -2.08 8.11 13.42
C LEU A 219 -1.63 9.35 14.21
N ASN A 220 -0.33 9.42 14.54
CA ASN A 220 0.25 10.56 15.24
C ASN A 220 1.42 11.20 14.49
N ARG A 221 1.73 12.44 14.88
CA ARG A 221 2.75 13.28 14.25
C ARG A 221 4.10 12.57 14.09
N LYS A 222 4.60 11.93 15.15
CA LYS A 222 5.91 11.27 15.15
C LYS A 222 5.99 10.15 14.12
N ARG A 223 4.95 9.32 14.03
CA ARG A 223 4.88 8.21 13.06
C ARG A 223 4.77 8.72 11.62
N ILE A 224 3.95 9.77 11.41
CA ILE A 224 3.79 10.38 10.09
C ILE A 224 5.09 11.06 9.64
N GLU A 225 5.80 11.75 10.51
CA GLU A 225 7.10 12.36 10.20
C GLU A 225 8.15 11.30 9.82
N ALA A 226 8.21 10.18 10.54
CA ALA A 226 9.08 9.06 10.17
C ALA A 226 8.69 8.46 8.80
N LEU A 227 7.39 8.26 8.54
CA LEU A 227 6.93 7.76 7.25
C LEU A 227 7.21 8.75 6.10
N GLN A 228 7.12 10.04 6.34
CA GLN A 228 7.49 11.09 5.38
C GLN A 228 8.98 11.08 5.06
N GLU A 229 9.84 10.88 6.07
CA GLU A 229 11.29 10.72 5.88
C GLU A 229 11.59 9.54 4.94
N ALA A 230 10.99 8.36 5.20
CA ALA A 230 11.18 7.19 4.36
C ALA A 230 10.63 7.37 2.92
N ASP A 231 9.43 7.94 2.77
CA ASP A 231 8.80 8.21 1.46
C ASP A 231 9.62 9.20 0.63
N ALA A 232 10.19 10.24 1.26
CA ALA A 232 11.08 11.19 0.62
C ALA A 232 12.37 10.52 0.11
N ILE A 233 13.03 9.70 0.95
CA ILE A 233 14.24 8.95 0.55
C ILE A 233 13.95 8.05 -0.65
N VAL A 234 12.82 7.33 -0.64
CA VAL A 234 12.41 6.49 -1.77
C VAL A 234 12.23 7.32 -3.02
N LYS A 235 11.48 8.43 -2.95
CA LYS A 235 11.24 9.29 -4.10
C LYS A 235 12.54 9.81 -4.70
N GLU A 236 13.43 10.37 -3.89
CA GLU A 236 14.73 10.90 -4.32
C GLU A 236 15.58 9.79 -4.97
N PHE A 237 15.62 8.61 -4.35
CA PHE A 237 16.33 7.45 -4.88
C PHE A 237 15.81 7.02 -6.25
N LEU A 238 14.48 7.01 -6.45
CA LEU A 238 13.88 6.66 -7.73
C LEU A 238 14.19 7.67 -8.83
N GLU A 239 14.24 8.96 -8.50
CA GLU A 239 14.60 10.03 -9.43
C GLU A 239 16.08 9.93 -9.83
N GLU A 240 16.98 9.79 -8.85
CA GLU A 240 18.43 9.65 -9.06
C GLU A 240 18.81 8.45 -9.94
N ASN A 241 18.07 7.34 -9.82
CA ASN A 241 18.36 6.09 -10.52
C ASN A 241 17.51 5.88 -11.78
N GLY A 242 16.72 6.87 -12.20
CA GLY A 242 15.87 6.78 -13.40
C GLY A 242 14.82 5.67 -13.31
N LEU A 243 14.35 5.37 -12.10
CA LEU A 243 13.34 4.35 -11.81
C LEU A 243 11.94 4.95 -11.66
N TYR A 244 11.83 6.26 -11.39
CA TYR A 244 10.54 6.91 -11.09
C TYR A 244 9.49 6.65 -12.18
N GLN A 245 9.86 6.72 -13.45
CA GLN A 245 8.94 6.47 -14.58
C GLN A 245 8.74 4.99 -14.91
N LYS A 246 9.61 4.10 -14.40
CA LYS A 246 9.55 2.66 -14.66
C LYS A 246 8.62 1.93 -13.70
N ILE A 247 8.37 2.54 -12.54
CA ILE A 247 7.50 2.01 -11.49
C ILE A 247 6.19 2.79 -11.56
N TRP A 248 5.05 2.09 -11.57
CA TRP A 248 3.74 2.75 -11.72
C TRP A 248 3.34 3.53 -10.45
N GLN A 249 3.59 2.92 -9.28
CA GLN A 249 3.46 3.54 -7.97
C GLN A 249 4.36 2.82 -6.98
N PHE A 250 4.88 3.56 -5.99
CA PHE A 250 5.71 3.00 -4.94
C PHE A 250 5.21 3.41 -3.54
N PRO A 251 4.17 2.78 -2.97
CA PRO A 251 3.82 3.03 -1.59
C PRO A 251 4.96 2.65 -0.63
N VAL A 252 5.20 3.52 0.35
CA VAL A 252 6.03 3.27 1.52
C VAL A 252 5.08 3.14 2.70
N VAL A 253 5.20 2.07 3.47
CA VAL A 253 4.24 1.73 4.53
C VAL A 253 4.96 1.53 5.86
N LEU A 254 4.47 2.15 6.93
CA LEU A 254 4.95 1.97 8.29
C LEU A 254 4.19 0.83 8.99
N LEU A 255 4.93 -0.15 9.51
CA LEU A 255 4.40 -1.30 10.21
C LEU A 255 4.65 -1.19 11.73
N PRO A 256 3.62 -1.37 12.57
CA PRO A 256 3.74 -1.42 14.03
C PRO A 256 4.30 -2.76 14.54
N VAL A 257 5.37 -3.23 13.92
CA VAL A 257 6.17 -4.38 14.38
C VAL A 257 7.64 -3.99 14.47
N TYR A 258 8.39 -4.70 15.30
CA TYR A 258 9.83 -4.50 15.46
C TYR A 258 10.54 -5.84 15.61
N ARG A 259 11.80 -5.91 15.18
CA ARG A 259 12.61 -7.13 15.33
C ARG A 259 13.02 -7.31 16.79
N SER A 260 13.08 -8.56 17.25
CA SER A 260 13.54 -8.91 18.60
C SER A 260 14.95 -8.39 18.91
N SER A 261 15.79 -8.26 17.89
CA SER A 261 17.16 -7.72 17.98
C SER A 261 17.22 -6.20 18.15
N ASP A 262 16.13 -5.46 17.92
CA ASP A 262 16.12 -4.00 18.06
C ASP A 262 15.72 -3.56 19.47
N ALA A 263 16.73 -3.22 20.28
CA ALA A 263 16.56 -2.74 21.64
C ALA A 263 15.69 -1.48 21.76
N GLN A 264 15.65 -0.64 20.71
CA GLN A 264 14.86 0.59 20.69
C GLN A 264 13.40 0.37 20.28
N LYS A 265 13.05 -0.85 19.84
CA LYS A 265 11.70 -1.22 19.38
C LYS A 265 11.17 -0.25 18.31
N ARG A 266 12.04 0.10 17.36
CA ARG A 266 11.67 0.93 16.22
C ARG A 266 10.81 0.13 15.26
N GLU A 267 9.99 0.82 14.50
CA GLU A 267 9.04 0.18 13.61
C GLU A 267 9.69 -0.23 12.29
N CYS A 268 9.04 -1.13 11.56
CA CYS A 268 9.52 -1.57 10.26
C CYS A 268 8.86 -0.75 9.14
N ILE A 269 9.55 -0.63 8.00
CA ILE A 269 9.01 -0.05 6.77
C ILE A 269 8.80 -1.16 5.74
N VAL A 270 7.75 -1.06 4.94
CA VAL A 270 7.55 -1.83 3.72
C VAL A 270 7.71 -0.93 2.51
N LEU A 271 8.50 -1.40 1.57
CA LEU A 271 8.66 -0.88 0.22
C LEU A 271 7.72 -1.66 -0.70
N ARG A 272 6.79 -0.97 -1.35
CA ARG A 272 5.80 -1.58 -2.24
C ARG A 272 5.94 -1.06 -3.68
N PRO A 273 7.00 -1.41 -4.42
CA PRO A 273 7.08 -1.01 -5.82
C PRO A 273 6.10 -1.83 -6.66
N VAL A 274 5.20 -1.18 -7.38
CA VAL A 274 4.14 -1.83 -8.18
C VAL A 274 4.35 -1.53 -9.65
N ASP A 275 4.24 -2.56 -10.47
CA ASP A 275 4.04 -2.46 -11.91
C ASP A 275 2.58 -2.78 -12.26
N SER A 276 1.97 -1.93 -13.08
CA SER A 276 0.57 -2.06 -13.47
C SER A 276 0.28 -1.25 -14.74
N ARG A 277 -0.66 -1.75 -15.55
CA ARG A 277 -1.18 -1.02 -16.72
C ARG A 277 -2.43 -0.20 -16.38
N ASP A 278 -3.29 -0.69 -15.49
CA ASP A 278 -4.64 -0.19 -15.26
C ASP A 278 -5.06 -0.11 -13.78
N ALA A 279 -4.15 -0.41 -12.85
CA ALA A 279 -4.39 -0.55 -11.40
C ALA A 279 -5.37 -1.66 -10.98
N MET A 280 -6.04 -2.35 -11.92
CA MET A 280 -6.95 -3.46 -11.62
C MET A 280 -6.15 -4.71 -11.27
N THR A 281 -5.10 -4.98 -12.06
CA THR A 281 -4.09 -6.01 -11.78
C THR A 281 -2.74 -5.34 -11.57
N ALA A 282 -2.00 -5.80 -10.57
CA ALA A 282 -0.72 -5.22 -10.22
C ALA A 282 0.26 -6.32 -9.80
N SER A 283 1.47 -6.25 -10.30
CA SER A 283 2.57 -7.15 -9.93
C SER A 283 3.62 -6.37 -9.14
N PRO A 284 4.38 -7.02 -8.26
CA PRO A 284 5.54 -6.38 -7.65
C PRO A 284 6.55 -6.03 -8.74
N TYR A 285 7.14 -4.83 -8.66
CA TYR A 285 8.26 -4.48 -9.51
C TYR A 285 9.54 -5.12 -8.95
N MET A 286 10.24 -5.90 -9.78
CA MET A 286 11.47 -6.59 -9.40
C MET A 286 12.65 -5.64 -9.48
N MET A 287 12.93 -4.99 -8.35
CA MET A 287 14.04 -4.09 -8.22
C MET A 287 15.36 -4.86 -8.24
N PRO A 288 16.34 -4.50 -9.10
CA PRO A 288 17.65 -5.14 -9.09
C PRO A 288 18.27 -5.13 -7.69
N ALA A 289 18.81 -6.27 -7.25
CA ALA A 289 19.28 -6.45 -5.88
C ALA A 289 20.28 -5.36 -5.43
N GLY A 290 21.17 -4.93 -6.33
CA GLY A 290 22.13 -3.86 -6.03
C GLY A 290 21.47 -2.50 -5.74
N LEU A 291 20.38 -2.15 -6.43
CA LEU A 291 19.61 -0.93 -6.17
C LEU A 291 18.75 -1.07 -4.91
N LEU A 292 18.15 -2.24 -4.71
CA LEU A 292 17.37 -2.54 -3.52
C LEU A 292 18.22 -2.43 -2.25
N SER A 293 19.41 -3.03 -2.23
CA SER A 293 20.32 -2.96 -1.09
C SER A 293 20.75 -1.51 -0.79
N GLN A 294 21.04 -0.70 -1.81
CA GLN A 294 21.38 0.72 -1.63
C GLN A 294 20.22 1.53 -1.04
N LEU A 295 18.99 1.30 -1.53
CA LEU A 295 17.80 1.97 -0.99
C LEU A 295 17.55 1.58 0.47
N ILE A 296 17.64 0.28 0.78
CA ILE A 296 17.51 -0.24 2.15
C ILE A 296 18.56 0.39 3.06
N GLU A 297 19.82 0.45 2.63
CA GLU A 297 20.91 1.05 3.41
C GLU A 297 20.63 2.53 3.71
N ARG A 298 20.20 3.31 2.70
CA ARG A 298 19.85 4.74 2.90
C ARG A 298 18.76 4.92 3.96
N ILE A 299 17.72 4.08 3.93
CA ILE A 299 16.63 4.12 4.91
C ILE A 299 17.13 3.68 6.30
N MET A 300 17.92 2.61 6.38
CA MET A 300 18.40 2.05 7.66
C MET A 300 19.38 3.00 8.37
N VAL A 301 20.19 3.77 7.62
CA VAL A 301 21.15 4.74 8.18
C VAL A 301 20.47 5.90 8.92
N THR A 302 19.19 6.21 8.62
CA THR A 302 18.41 7.20 9.41
C THR A 302 18.33 6.81 10.89
N GLY A 303 18.44 5.52 11.19
CA GLY A 303 18.24 5.00 12.55
C GLY A 303 16.79 5.02 13.00
N SER A 304 15.84 5.36 12.14
CA SER A 304 14.40 5.48 12.47
C SER A 304 13.67 4.14 12.50
N PHE A 305 14.22 3.09 11.89
CA PHE A 305 13.51 1.82 11.63
C PHE A 305 14.27 0.58 12.10
N SER A 306 13.52 -0.48 12.40
CA SER A 306 14.06 -1.79 12.81
C SER A 306 14.37 -2.69 11.62
N ASP A 307 13.57 -2.58 10.55
CA ASP A 307 13.76 -3.32 9.31
C ASP A 307 13.13 -2.60 8.12
N VAL A 308 13.58 -2.96 6.92
CA VAL A 308 12.99 -2.55 5.65
C VAL A 308 12.65 -3.81 4.85
N LEU A 309 11.37 -3.95 4.51
CA LEU A 309 10.79 -5.13 3.88
C LEU A 309 10.36 -4.77 2.45
N LEU A 310 10.52 -5.68 1.49
CA LEU A 310 10.03 -5.51 0.11
C LEU A 310 8.76 -6.33 -0.10
N ASP A 311 7.65 -5.72 -0.50
CA ASP A 311 6.39 -6.45 -0.76
C ASP A 311 6.36 -7.08 -2.17
N LEU A 312 6.25 -8.40 -2.19
CA LEU A 312 6.28 -9.28 -3.36
C LEU A 312 4.88 -9.73 -3.81
N THR A 313 3.83 -9.26 -3.15
CA THR A 313 2.46 -9.73 -3.38
C THR A 313 1.92 -9.18 -4.69
N SER A 314 1.11 -9.95 -5.43
CA SER A 314 0.33 -9.41 -6.56
C SER A 314 -1.05 -8.91 -6.09
N LYS A 315 -1.72 -8.09 -6.90
CA LYS A 315 -3.15 -7.74 -6.76
C LYS A 315 -3.93 -8.49 -7.84
N PRO A 316 -4.85 -9.41 -7.46
CA PRO A 316 -5.08 -10.01 -6.14
C PRO A 316 -3.94 -10.98 -5.71
N PRO A 317 -3.84 -11.39 -4.42
CA PRO A 317 -4.77 -11.14 -3.31
C PRO A 317 -4.44 -9.93 -2.44
N GLY A 318 -3.29 -9.27 -2.67
CA GLY A 318 -2.98 -8.00 -2.03
C GLY A 318 -3.74 -6.84 -2.66
N THR A 319 -3.55 -5.65 -2.12
CA THR A 319 -3.90 -4.37 -2.73
C THR A 319 -2.66 -3.51 -2.93
N ILE A 320 -2.80 -2.37 -3.59
CA ILE A 320 -1.69 -1.43 -3.78
C ILE A 320 -1.28 -0.82 -2.44
N GLU A 321 -2.24 -0.24 -1.71
CA GLU A 321 -2.05 0.26 -0.35
C GLU A 321 -2.21 -0.89 0.67
N TRP A 322 -1.78 -0.69 1.93
CA TRP A 322 -1.82 -1.70 3.00
C TRP A 322 -2.89 -1.42 4.09
N GLU A 323 -3.32 -0.16 4.18
CA GLU A 323 -4.25 0.49 5.14
C GLU A 323 -3.94 0.31 6.63
#